data_AF-A0A372LEA8-F1
#
_entry.id   AF-A0A372LEA8-F1
#
_cell.length_a   1.000
_cell.length_b   1.000
_cell.length_c   1.000
_cell.angle_alpha   90.00
_cell.angle_beta   90.00
_cell.angle_gamma   90.00
#
_symmetry.space_group_name_H-M   'P 1'
#
loop_
_entity.id
_entity.type
_entity.pdbx_description
1 polymer ?
#
loop_
_entity_poly.entity_id
_entity_poly.type
_entity_poly.pdbx_seq_one_letter_code
_entity_poly.pdbx_strand_id
1 'polypeptide(L)'
;MSFEMKKEELIEYGLTVFKEIGANDICSVCIKSGNSCCQGCEFLKDKEGCQKRNTSCMAWLCGLQKLYFNEIGLLDEWEKLWTKIPGKLHRGDVTPDIVKVVTLLNVKHISKDSGRLVADKFKTFVEAGGNLEKLERRLQHDFVMKKI
;
A
#
# COMPACT_ATOMS: atom_id res chain seq x y z
N MET A 1 7.98 -16.93 -17.83
CA MET A 1 7.08 -18.02 -17.41
C MET A 1 6.21 -17.50 -16.29
N SER A 2 4.92 -17.84 -16.27
CA SER A 2 4.03 -17.58 -15.12
C SER A 2 3.89 -18.84 -14.26
N PHE A 3 3.53 -18.67 -13.00
CA PHE A 3 3.23 -19.76 -12.06
C PHE A 3 1.91 -19.47 -11.35
N GLU A 4 1.32 -20.50 -10.74
CA GLU A 4 0.06 -20.38 -9.99
C GLU A 4 0.33 -20.17 -8.51
N MET A 5 -0.50 -19.35 -7.88
CA MET A 5 -0.43 -18.99 -6.47
C MET A 5 -1.85 -18.86 -5.93
N LYS A 6 -2.09 -19.27 -4.68
CA LYS A 6 -3.38 -19.05 -4.03
C LYS A 6 -3.60 -17.57 -3.74
N LYS A 7 -4.86 -17.14 -3.75
CA LYS A 7 -5.23 -15.77 -3.39
C LYS A 7 -4.66 -15.33 -2.04
N GLU A 8 -4.75 -16.20 -1.05
CA GLU A 8 -4.26 -15.95 0.30
C GLU A 8 -2.75 -15.76 0.33
N GLU A 9 -2.01 -16.61 -0.40
CA GLU A 9 -0.56 -16.52 -0.54
C GLU A 9 -0.15 -15.20 -1.24
N LEU A 10 -0.93 -14.74 -2.22
CA LEU A 10 -0.70 -13.46 -2.90
C LEU A 10 -0.93 -12.26 -1.98
N ILE A 11 -1.94 -12.32 -1.11
CA ILE A 11 -2.20 -11.29 -0.10
C ILE A 11 -1.05 -11.30 0.92
N GLU A 12 -0.67 -12.47 1.44
CA GLU A 12 0.43 -12.62 2.39
C GLU A 12 1.77 -12.15 1.83
N TYR A 13 2.02 -12.41 0.55
CA TYR A 13 3.17 -11.87 -0.18
C TYR A 13 3.20 -10.33 -0.13
N GLY A 14 2.08 -9.66 -0.47
CA GLY A 14 1.99 -8.21 -0.44
C GLY A 14 2.26 -7.62 0.96
N LEU A 15 1.73 -8.29 2.00
CA LEU A 15 1.96 -7.92 3.39
C LEU A 15 3.42 -8.11 3.82
N THR A 16 4.04 -9.18 3.34
CA THR A 16 5.45 -9.48 3.60
C THR A 16 6.33 -8.40 3.00
N VAL A 17 6.11 -8.03 1.74
CA VAL A 17 6.83 -6.92 1.09
C VAL A 17 6.69 -5.63 1.91
N PHE A 18 5.47 -5.26 2.32
CA PHE A 18 5.24 -4.07 3.14
C PHE A 18 6.03 -4.09 4.46
N LYS A 19 6.11 -5.26 5.11
CA LYS A 19 6.87 -5.44 6.34
C LYS A 19 8.37 -5.33 6.11
N GLU A 20 8.88 -5.93 5.04
CA GLU A 20 10.31 -5.95 4.70
C GLU A 20 10.83 -4.55 4.38
N ILE A 21 10.06 -3.75 3.64
CA ILE A 21 10.48 -2.38 3.28
C ILE A 21 10.15 -1.35 4.37
N GLY A 22 9.32 -1.68 5.36
CA GLY A 22 8.94 -0.75 6.44
C GLY A 22 7.73 0.14 6.10
N ALA A 23 6.97 -0.20 5.06
CA ALA A 23 5.72 0.49 4.71
C ALA A 23 4.66 0.45 5.84
N ASN A 24 4.72 -0.56 6.71
CA ASN A 24 3.81 -0.68 7.86
C ASN A 24 4.01 0.44 8.89
N ASP A 25 5.24 0.96 9.04
CA ASP A 25 5.54 2.05 9.98
C ASP A 25 4.83 3.35 9.54
N ILE A 26 4.81 3.61 8.24
CA ILE A 26 4.07 4.72 7.62
C ILE A 26 2.57 4.61 7.92
N CYS A 27 1.99 3.43 7.71
CA CYS A 27 0.58 3.19 8.03
C CYS A 27 0.29 3.40 9.52
N SER A 28 1.19 2.99 10.41
CA SER A 28 1.03 3.17 11.86
C SER A 28 0.92 4.65 12.24
N VAL A 29 1.81 5.49 11.70
CA VAL A 29 1.77 6.95 11.94
C VAL A 29 0.49 7.55 11.37
N CYS A 30 0.17 7.25 10.12
CA CYS A 30 -1.03 7.75 9.44
C CYS A 30 -2.32 7.46 10.21
N ILE A 31 -2.50 6.22 10.68
CA ILE A 31 -3.68 5.79 11.45
C ILE A 31 -3.74 6.49 12.81
N LYS A 32 -2.61 6.59 13.53
CA LYS A 32 -2.54 7.29 14.82
C LYS A 32 -2.85 8.78 14.71
N SER A 33 -2.61 9.38 13.55
CA SER A 33 -2.97 10.77 13.25
C SER A 33 -4.43 10.96 12.84
N GLY A 34 -5.27 9.92 12.94
CA GLY A 34 -6.71 9.98 12.65
C GLY A 34 -7.08 9.83 11.19
N ASN A 35 -6.11 9.52 10.31
CA ASN A 35 -6.37 9.33 8.88
C ASN A 35 -6.71 7.86 8.57
N SER A 36 -7.54 7.64 7.55
CA SER A 36 -7.80 6.32 6.97
C SER A 36 -7.92 6.40 5.46
N CYS A 37 -6.89 5.92 4.76
CA CYS A 37 -6.96 5.71 3.30
C CYS A 37 -8.00 4.65 2.90
N CYS A 38 -8.51 3.89 3.87
CA CYS A 38 -9.58 2.91 3.71
C CYS A 38 -10.98 3.51 3.96
N GLN A 39 -11.13 4.83 4.11
CA GLN A 39 -12.44 5.44 4.36
C GLN A 39 -13.46 5.01 3.30
N GLY A 40 -14.59 4.46 3.76
CA GLY A 40 -15.63 3.89 2.90
C GLY A 40 -15.41 2.42 2.48
N CYS A 41 -14.40 1.74 3.04
CA CYS A 41 -14.25 0.29 2.93
C CYS A 41 -15.14 -0.41 3.97
N GLU A 42 -15.86 -1.47 3.57
CA GLU A 42 -16.70 -2.27 4.47
C GLU A 42 -15.91 -2.98 5.59
N PHE A 43 -14.62 -3.24 5.35
CA PHE A 43 -13.73 -3.87 6.33
C PHE A 43 -13.04 -2.86 7.25
N LEU A 44 -13.30 -1.56 7.13
CA LEU A 44 -12.77 -0.56 8.05
C LEU A 44 -13.72 -0.38 9.24
N LYS A 45 -13.26 -0.67 10.45
CA LYS A 45 -14.00 -0.42 11.68
C LYS A 45 -13.44 0.82 12.40
N ASP A 46 -14.32 1.70 12.86
CA ASP A 46 -13.93 2.92 13.54
C ASP A 46 -13.05 2.60 14.76
N LYS A 47 -11.96 3.36 14.92
CA LYS A 47 -10.94 3.23 15.99
C LYS A 47 -10.19 1.88 16.07
N GLU A 48 -10.66 0.84 15.40
CA GLU A 48 -10.04 -0.48 15.34
C GLU A 48 -9.23 -0.67 14.05
N GLY A 49 -9.56 0.08 12.99
CA GLY A 49 -8.87 0.01 11.71
C GLY A 49 -9.37 -1.13 10.82
N CYS A 50 -8.51 -1.55 9.88
CA CYS A 50 -8.85 -2.55 8.88
C CYS A 50 -8.97 -3.95 9.49
N GLN A 51 -10.14 -4.58 9.34
CA GLN A 51 -10.46 -5.90 9.87
C GLN A 51 -10.08 -7.03 8.91
N LYS A 52 -10.00 -6.75 7.61
CA LYS A 52 -9.62 -7.72 6.58
C LYS A 52 -8.91 -7.02 5.43
N ARG A 53 -7.67 -7.44 5.17
CA ARG A 53 -6.95 -7.06 3.95
C ARG A 53 -7.27 -8.06 2.84
N ASN A 54 -7.30 -7.56 1.62
CA ASN A 54 -7.65 -8.32 0.44
C ASN A 54 -6.69 -7.94 -0.71
N THR A 55 -6.84 -8.56 -1.88
CA THR A 55 -5.96 -8.33 -3.04
C THR A 55 -5.97 -6.84 -3.44
N SER A 56 -7.11 -6.18 -3.32
CA SER A 56 -7.27 -4.76 -3.63
C SER A 56 -6.55 -3.85 -2.63
N CYS A 57 -6.54 -4.19 -1.35
CA CYS A 57 -5.76 -3.47 -0.35
C CYS A 57 -4.26 -3.43 -0.70
N MET A 58 -3.76 -4.48 -1.37
CA MET A 58 -2.36 -4.55 -1.81
C MET A 58 -2.18 -3.86 -3.17
N ALA A 59 -3.10 -4.05 -4.10
CA ALA A 59 -2.99 -3.50 -5.45
C ALA A 59 -3.04 -1.96 -5.51
N TRP A 60 -3.86 -1.33 -4.66
CA TRP A 60 -4.01 0.14 -4.65
C TRP A 60 -3.31 0.78 -3.45
N LEU A 61 -2.12 1.30 -3.71
CA LEU A 61 -1.41 2.14 -2.76
C LEU A 61 -2.17 3.48 -2.55
N CYS A 62 -2.24 3.94 -1.30
CA CYS A 62 -2.67 5.30 -0.98
C CYS A 62 -1.58 6.32 -1.36
N GLY A 63 -1.91 7.61 -1.32
CA GLY A 63 -0.98 8.67 -1.74
C GLY A 63 0.37 8.65 -0.99
N LEU A 64 0.34 8.37 0.33
CA LEU A 64 1.55 8.29 1.16
C LEU A 64 2.41 7.07 0.79
N GLN A 65 1.78 5.92 0.54
CA GLN A 65 2.51 4.72 0.12
C GLN A 65 3.07 4.89 -1.29
N LYS A 66 2.34 5.51 -2.22
CA LYS A 66 2.87 5.83 -3.56
C LYS A 66 4.09 6.74 -3.49
N LEU A 67 4.06 7.76 -2.63
CA LEU A 67 5.22 8.62 -2.39
C LEU A 67 6.43 7.79 -1.95
N TYR A 68 6.25 6.98 -0.91
CA TYR A 68 7.33 6.14 -0.38
C TYR A 68 7.86 5.13 -1.41
N PHE A 69 6.97 4.40 -2.08
CA PHE A 69 7.33 3.44 -3.13
C PHE A 69 8.06 4.12 -4.29
N ASN A 70 7.72 5.36 -4.62
CA ASN A 70 8.41 6.14 -5.63
C ASN A 70 9.82 6.55 -5.16
N GLU A 71 9.97 6.99 -3.90
CA GLU A 71 11.27 7.37 -3.31
C GLU A 71 12.27 6.20 -3.28
N ILE A 72 11.80 4.98 -3.06
CA ILE A 72 12.65 3.77 -3.07
C ILE A 72 12.76 3.09 -4.45
N GLY A 73 12.16 3.67 -5.50
CA GLY A 73 12.21 3.12 -6.85
C GLY A 73 11.38 1.85 -7.10
N LEU A 74 10.43 1.51 -6.23
CA LEU A 74 9.62 0.29 -6.30
C LEU A 74 8.22 0.49 -6.92
N LEU A 75 7.76 1.74 -7.08
CA LEU A 75 6.36 2.03 -7.47
C LEU A 75 5.97 1.37 -8.80
N ASP A 76 6.78 1.54 -9.85
CA ASP A 76 6.48 1.00 -11.17
C ASP A 76 6.42 -0.53 -11.19
N GLU A 77 7.32 -1.20 -10.48
CA GLU A 77 7.32 -2.66 -10.41
C GLU A 77 6.13 -3.19 -9.62
N TRP A 78 5.81 -2.54 -8.49
CA TRP A 78 4.62 -2.84 -7.69
C TRP A 78 3.37 -2.77 -8.58
N GLU A 79 3.18 -1.67 -9.29
CA GLU A 79 2.00 -1.48 -10.13
C GLU A 79 1.98 -2.41 -11.34
N LYS A 80 3.13 -2.71 -11.95
CA LYS A 80 3.22 -3.71 -13.02
C LYS A 80 2.79 -5.10 -12.56
N LEU A 81 3.23 -5.52 -11.36
CA LEU A 81 2.79 -6.77 -10.74
C LEU A 81 1.27 -6.77 -10.58
N TRP A 82 0.74 -5.79 -9.84
CA TRP A 82 -0.67 -5.79 -9.47
C TRP A 82 -1.60 -5.56 -10.67
N THR A 83 -1.17 -4.84 -11.71
CA THR A 83 -1.94 -4.66 -12.95
C THR A 83 -2.30 -6.00 -13.60
N LYS A 84 -1.45 -7.02 -13.49
CA LYS A 84 -1.69 -8.36 -14.06
C LYS A 84 -2.59 -9.26 -13.23
N ILE A 85 -2.85 -8.91 -11.97
CA ILE A 85 -3.72 -9.69 -11.07
C ILE A 85 -5.20 -9.41 -11.42
N PRO A 86 -6.03 -10.42 -11.76
CA PRO A 86 -7.44 -10.22 -12.10
C PRO A 86 -8.31 -10.02 -10.84
N GLY A 87 -9.55 -9.56 -11.01
CA GLY A 87 -10.57 -9.53 -9.95
C GLY A 87 -10.34 -8.53 -8.81
N LYS A 88 -9.22 -7.80 -8.83
CA LYS A 88 -9.02 -6.60 -8.02
C LYS A 88 -10.03 -5.53 -8.44
N LEU A 89 -10.80 -4.96 -7.50
CA LEU A 89 -11.73 -3.84 -7.72
C LEU A 89 -11.39 -2.69 -6.77
N HIS A 90 -11.79 -1.46 -7.10
CA HIS A 90 -11.65 -0.36 -6.16
C HIS A 90 -12.47 -0.64 -4.89
N ARG A 91 -11.78 -0.92 -3.77
CA ARG A 91 -12.37 -1.26 -2.46
C ARG A 91 -13.24 -2.53 -2.44
N GLY A 92 -13.11 -3.40 -3.44
CA GLY A 92 -13.76 -4.72 -3.49
C GLY A 92 -12.80 -5.78 -4.04
N ASP A 93 -13.05 -7.06 -3.79
CA ASP A 93 -12.12 -8.12 -4.22
C ASP A 93 -12.87 -9.38 -4.67
N VAL A 94 -12.87 -9.63 -5.97
CA VAL A 94 -13.39 -10.84 -6.63
C VAL A 94 -12.26 -11.63 -7.30
N THR A 95 -11.03 -11.46 -6.82
CA THR A 95 -9.85 -12.22 -7.28
C THR A 95 -10.13 -13.71 -7.12
N PRO A 96 -9.89 -14.55 -8.15
CA PRO A 96 -10.07 -15.99 -8.08
C PRO A 96 -9.18 -16.63 -7.01
N ASP A 97 -9.59 -17.81 -6.52
CA ASP A 97 -8.83 -18.55 -5.50
C ASP A 97 -7.41 -18.94 -5.96
N ILE A 98 -7.23 -19.11 -7.27
CA ILE A 98 -5.93 -19.40 -7.89
C ILE A 98 -5.63 -18.32 -8.93
N VAL A 99 -4.45 -17.71 -8.82
CA VAL A 99 -4.00 -16.61 -9.66
C VAL A 99 -2.72 -16.99 -10.39
N LYS A 100 -2.62 -16.63 -11.67
CA LYS A 100 -1.37 -16.72 -12.44
C LYS A 100 -0.53 -15.48 -12.22
N VAL A 101 0.66 -15.67 -11.64
CA VAL A 101 1.64 -14.61 -11.35
C VAL A 101 2.85 -14.77 -12.28
N VAL A 102 3.33 -13.66 -12.85
CA VAL A 102 4.45 -13.70 -13.81
C VAL A 102 5.80 -13.62 -13.08
N THR A 103 5.93 -12.71 -12.12
CA THR A 103 7.19 -12.45 -11.41
C THR A 103 6.88 -11.79 -10.08
N LEU A 104 7.63 -12.11 -9.03
CA LEU A 104 7.57 -11.42 -7.74
C LEU A 104 8.68 -10.37 -7.67
N LEU A 105 8.43 -9.31 -6.91
CA LEU A 105 9.38 -8.23 -6.65
C LEU A 105 10.57 -8.75 -5.85
N ASN A 106 11.77 -8.29 -6.20
CA ASN A 106 12.98 -8.53 -5.42
C ASN A 106 13.26 -7.32 -4.52
N VAL A 107 12.79 -7.37 -3.28
CA VAL A 107 12.92 -6.23 -2.33
C VAL A 107 14.07 -6.38 -1.34
N LYS A 108 14.90 -7.43 -1.46
CA LYS A 108 16.01 -7.71 -0.51
C LYS A 108 17.06 -6.60 -0.43
N HIS A 109 17.15 -5.76 -1.45
CA HIS A 109 18.08 -4.64 -1.53
C HIS A 109 17.55 -3.37 -0.85
N ILE A 110 16.26 -3.32 -0.52
CA ILE A 110 15.62 -2.17 0.11
C ILE A 110 15.78 -2.31 1.62
N SER A 111 16.45 -1.34 2.25
CA SER A 111 16.54 -1.31 3.72
C SER A 111 15.20 -0.94 4.33
N LYS A 112 14.77 -1.74 5.32
CA LYS A 112 13.60 -1.47 6.16
C LYS A 112 13.65 -0.10 6.83
N ASP A 113 14.85 0.41 7.13
CA ASP A 113 15.03 1.71 7.75
C ASP A 113 14.48 2.85 6.89
N SER A 114 14.39 2.65 5.57
CA SER A 114 13.81 3.64 4.65
C SER A 114 12.35 3.95 4.98
N GLY A 115 11.55 2.91 5.26
CA GLY A 115 10.15 3.08 5.65
C GLY A 115 10.01 3.78 7.01
N ARG A 116 10.88 3.41 7.96
CA ARG A 116 10.94 4.06 9.28
C ARG A 116 11.29 5.54 9.18
N LEU A 117 12.28 5.92 8.37
CA LEU A 117 12.67 7.32 8.18
C LEU A 117 11.53 8.17 7.61
N VAL A 118 10.75 7.63 6.66
CA VAL A 118 9.57 8.32 6.13
C VAL A 118 8.46 8.43 7.19
N ALA A 119 8.27 7.37 7.99
CA ALA A 119 7.32 7.41 9.10
C ALA A 119 7.71 8.50 10.13
N ASP A 120 9.00 8.62 10.47
CA ASP A 120 9.51 9.65 11.38
C ASP A 120 9.29 11.06 10.80
N LYS A 121 9.51 11.27 9.49
CA LYS A 121 9.18 12.54 8.82
C LYS A 121 7.69 12.88 8.94
N PHE A 122 6.81 11.91 8.72
CA PHE A 122 5.37 12.14 8.86
C PHE A 122 4.97 12.41 10.31
N LYS A 123 5.63 11.77 11.28
CA LYS A 123 5.41 12.05 12.69
C LYS A 123 5.77 13.51 13.02
N THR A 124 6.96 13.97 12.62
CA THR A 124 7.38 15.36 12.81
C THR A 124 6.45 16.35 12.10
N PHE A 125 5.98 16.01 10.89
CA PHE A 125 5.01 16.84 10.17
C PHE A 125 3.70 17.02 10.96
N VAL A 126 3.18 15.95 11.57
CA VAL A 126 1.96 16.00 12.40
C VAL A 126 2.20 16.77 13.69
N GLU A 127 3.34 16.57 14.36
CA GLU A 127 3.73 17.31 15.57
C GLU A 127 3.84 18.82 15.31
N ALA A 128 4.20 19.21 14.09
CA ALA A 128 4.22 20.61 13.64
C ALA A 128 2.83 21.16 13.23
N GLY A 129 1.74 20.40 13.44
CA GLY A 129 0.37 20.79 13.08
C GLY A 129 -0.04 20.41 11.64
N GLY A 130 0.75 19.59 10.96
CA GLY A 130 0.44 19.09 9.62
C GLY A 130 -0.75 18.13 9.59
N ASN A 131 -1.50 18.16 8.48
CA ASN A 131 -2.65 17.28 8.25
C ASN A 131 -2.31 16.17 7.24
N LEU A 132 -2.08 14.95 7.72
CA LEU A 132 -1.74 13.80 6.87
C LEU A 132 -2.87 13.33 5.95
N GLU A 133 -4.13 13.51 6.35
CA GLU A 133 -5.27 13.20 5.48
C GLU A 133 -5.28 14.11 4.24
N LYS A 134 -5.09 15.42 4.45
CA LYS A 134 -5.01 16.39 3.35
C LYS A 134 -3.80 16.09 2.45
N LEU A 135 -2.66 15.72 3.03
CA LEU A 135 -1.46 15.35 2.27
C LEU A 135 -1.71 14.08 1.44
N GLU A 136 -2.29 13.04 2.04
CA GLU A 136 -2.60 11.78 1.36
C GLU A 136 -3.52 12.03 0.15
N ARG A 137 -4.61 12.77 0.33
CA ARG A 137 -5.56 13.08 -0.75
C ARG A 137 -4.90 13.85 -1.89
N ARG A 138 -4.05 14.83 -1.56
CA ARG A 138 -3.28 15.58 -2.56
C ARG A 138 -2.32 14.67 -3.33
N LEU A 139 -1.52 13.87 -2.62
CA LEU A 139 -0.60 12.93 -3.26
C LEU A 139 -1.34 11.94 -4.15
N GLN A 140 -2.47 11.41 -3.68
CA GLN A 140 -3.28 10.49 -4.46
C GLN A 140 -3.77 11.13 -5.76
N HIS A 141 -4.24 12.38 -5.70
CA HIS A 141 -4.59 13.16 -6.89
C HIS A 141 -3.38 13.36 -7.80
N ASP A 142 -2.25 13.81 -7.28
CA ASP A 142 -1.04 14.09 -8.06
C ASP A 142 -0.52 12.83 -8.78
N PHE A 143 -0.53 11.67 -8.12
CA PHE A 143 -0.15 10.40 -8.75
C PHE A 143 -1.16 9.91 -9.80
N VAL A 144 -2.44 10.26 -9.66
CA VAL A 144 -3.45 9.96 -10.69
C VAL A 144 -3.26 10.87 -11.90
N MET A 145 -3.06 12.18 -11.67
CA MET A 145 -2.93 13.15 -12.75
C MET A 145 -1.59 13.06 -13.49
N LYS A 146 -0.50 12.68 -12.82
CA LYS A 146 0.81 12.44 -13.48
C LYS A 146 0.81 11.23 -14.42
N LYS A 147 -0.21 10.38 -14.35
CA LYS A 147 -0.33 9.15 -15.14
C LYS A 147 -1.25 9.29 -16.36
N ILE A 148 -1.78 10.48 -16.59
CA ILE A 148 -2.53 10.87 -17.80
C ILE A 148 -1.62 11.76 -18.63
#